data_AF-A0A3B9PS14-F1
#
_entry.id   AF-A0A3B9PS14-F1
#
_cell.length_a   1.000
_cell.length_b   1.000
_cell.length_c   1.000
_cell.angle_alpha   90.00
_cell.angle_beta   90.00
_cell.angle_gamma   90.00
#
_symmetry.space_group_name_H-M   'P 1'
#
loop_
_entity.id
_entity.type
_entity.pdbx_description
1 polymer ?
#
loop_
_entity_poly.entity_id
_entity_poly.type
_entity_poly.pdbx_seq_one_letter_code
_entity_poly.pdbx_strand_id
1 'polypeptide(L)' 'AKDCLFVKLSKPNQDTRFDVPVFGQHTLIAMQAAGIRTAALETGTVIILDRQALENEANKYNITLLGINK' A
#
# COMPACT_ATOMS: atom_id res chain seq x y z
N ALA A 1 0.44 -15.95 1.78
CA ALA A 1 0.57 -16.23 0.35
C ALA A 1 2.06 -16.22 0.03
N LYS A 2 2.65 -17.37 -0.30
CA LYS A 2 4.07 -17.42 -0.65
C LYS A 2 4.27 -16.69 -1.99
N ASP A 3 5.27 -15.83 -2.08
CA ASP A 3 5.66 -15.10 -3.30
C ASP A 3 4.56 -14.21 -3.92
N CYS A 4 3.80 -13.50 -3.09
CA CYS A 4 2.75 -12.58 -3.53
C CYS A 4 3.17 -11.11 -3.38
N LEU A 5 2.89 -10.31 -4.41
CA LEU A 5 3.04 -8.85 -4.43
C LEU A 5 1.67 -8.18 -4.42
N PHE A 6 1.40 -7.37 -3.40
CA PHE A 6 0.22 -6.50 -3.40
C PHE A 6 0.52 -5.26 -4.25
N VAL A 7 -0.37 -4.88 -5.16
CA VAL A 7 -0.18 -3.71 -6.02
C VAL A 7 -1.39 -2.78 -5.88
N LYS A 8 -1.14 -1.50 -5.62
CA LYS A 8 -2.19 -0.47 -5.60
C LYS A 8 -1.80 0.70 -6.48
N LEU A 9 -2.63 0.95 -7.48
CA LEU A 9 -2.48 1.97 -8.50
C LEU A 9 -3.78 2.77 -8.59
N SER A 10 -3.70 3.95 -9.18
CA SER A 10 -4.84 4.68 -9.70
C SER A 10 -5.37 4.01 -10.98
N LYS A 11 -6.69 3.95 -11.14
CA LYS A 11 -7.33 3.45 -12.35
C LYS A 11 -7.10 4.41 -13.52
N PRO A 12 -7.14 3.94 -14.78
CA PRO A 12 -7.20 4.84 -15.92
C PRO A 12 -8.36 5.83 -15.76
N ASN A 13 -8.09 7.12 -15.93
CA ASN A 13 -9.08 8.20 -15.79
C ASN A 13 -9.79 8.26 -14.42
N GLN A 14 -9.12 7.82 -13.34
CA GLN A 14 -9.65 7.93 -11.98
C GLN A 14 -9.94 9.39 -11.63
N ASP A 15 -11.20 9.67 -11.30
CA ASP A 15 -11.60 10.97 -10.78
C ASP A 15 -11.35 11.04 -9.27
N THR A 16 -10.25 11.68 -8.91
CA THR A 16 -9.80 11.81 -7.51
C THR A 16 -10.69 12.70 -6.66
N ARG A 17 -11.69 13.39 -7.23
CA ARG A 17 -12.68 14.13 -6.45
C ARG A 17 -13.66 13.21 -5.74
N PHE A 18 -13.86 11.99 -6.26
CA PHE A 18 -14.83 11.03 -5.76
C PHE A 18 -14.17 9.82 -5.08
N ASP A 19 -13.03 9.37 -5.59
CA ASP A 19 -12.34 8.18 -5.07
C ASP A 19 -10.83 8.33 -5.26
N VAL A 20 -10.11 8.51 -4.16
CA VAL A 20 -8.65 8.58 -4.15
C VAL A 20 -8.11 7.23 -3.69
N PRO A 21 -7.11 6.65 -4.39
CA PRO A 21 -6.45 5.45 -3.90
C PRO A 21 -5.75 5.70 -2.54
N VAL A 22 -6.10 4.93 -1.51
CA VAL A 22 -5.51 5.09 -0.16
C VAL A 22 -4.89 3.80 0.35
N PHE A 23 -3.70 3.86 0.95
CA PHE A 23 -3.08 2.76 1.70
C PHE A 23 -2.90 3.16 3.17
N GLY A 24 -3.34 2.30 4.09
CA GLY A 24 -3.35 2.59 5.52
C GLY A 24 -3.19 1.34 6.37
N GLN A 25 -3.16 1.54 7.69
CA GLN A 25 -2.92 0.50 8.70
C GLN A 25 -3.79 -0.74 8.52
N HIS A 26 -5.09 -0.57 8.25
CA HIS A 26 -6.00 -1.72 8.04
C HIS A 26 -5.55 -2.62 6.88
N THR A 27 -5.05 -2.03 5.79
CA THR A 27 -4.53 -2.81 4.65
C THR A 27 -3.23 -3.52 5.02
N LEU A 28 -2.36 -2.85 5.76
CA LEU A 28 -1.11 -3.44 6.25
C LEU A 28 -1.36 -4.66 7.15
N ILE A 29 -2.31 -4.56 8.09
CA ILE A 29 -2.73 -5.67 8.96
C ILE A 29 -3.32 -6.81 8.14
N ALA A 30 -4.16 -6.51 7.15
CA ALA A 30 -4.71 -7.54 6.26
C ALA A 30 -3.61 -8.25 5.46
N MET A 31 -2.61 -7.52 4.96
CA MET A 31 -1.45 -8.11 4.30
C MET A 31 -0.66 -9.03 5.24
N GLN A 32 -0.41 -8.59 6.48
CA GLN A 32 0.25 -9.39 7.50
C GLN A 32 -0.50 -10.70 7.75
N ALA A 33 -1.82 -10.63 7.96
CA ALA A 33 -2.66 -11.80 8.22
C ALA A 33 -2.70 -12.76 7.00
N ALA A 34 -2.69 -12.20 5.79
CA ALA A 34 -2.60 -12.97 4.54
C ALA A 34 -1.19 -13.53 4.27
N GLY A 35 -0.17 -13.15 5.05
CA GLY A 35 1.22 -13.50 4.84
C GLY A 35 1.80 -12.91 3.55
N ILE A 36 1.36 -11.72 3.15
CA ILE A 36 1.91 -10.93 2.04
C ILE A 36 2.98 -9.99 2.60
N ARG A 37 4.17 -9.99 2.01
CA ARG A 37 5.34 -9.27 2.55
C ARG A 37 5.75 -8.05 1.75
N THR A 38 5.12 -7.77 0.61
CA THR A 38 5.52 -6.65 -0.25
C THR A 38 4.30 -5.97 -0.85
N ALA A 39 4.28 -4.64 -0.80
CA ALA A 39 3.36 -3.79 -1.53
C ALA A 39 4.11 -2.90 -2.51
N ALA A 40 3.60 -2.76 -3.73
CA ALA A 40 4.00 -1.74 -4.70
C ALA A 40 2.87 -0.71 -4.86
N LEU A 41 3.18 0.55 -4.61
CA LEU A 41 2.23 1.66 -4.55
C LEU A 41 2.63 2.72 -5.58
N GLU A 42 1.67 3.18 -6.40
CA GLU A 42 1.93 4.22 -7.40
C GLU A 42 2.28 5.55 -6.73
N THR A 43 3.46 6.08 -7.05
CA THR A 43 3.90 7.38 -6.55
C THR A 43 3.05 8.49 -7.13
N GLY A 44 2.71 9.49 -6.31
CA GLY A 44 1.94 10.67 -6.74
C GLY A 44 0.43 10.48 -6.85
N THR A 45 -0.09 9.26 -6.67
CA THR A 45 -1.55 9.00 -6.74
C THR A 45 -2.11 8.24 -5.55
N VAL A 46 -1.33 7.36 -4.91
CA VAL A 46 -1.75 6.66 -3.70
C VAL A 46 -1.44 7.49 -2.46
N ILE A 47 -2.48 7.83 -1.69
CA ILE A 47 -2.32 8.49 -0.38
C ILE A 47 -1.92 7.45 0.66
N ILE A 48 -0.87 7.76 1.43
CA ILE A 48 -0.50 7.01 2.64
C ILE A 48 -1.11 7.69 3.85
N LEU A 49 -1.94 6.97 4.61
CA LEU A 49 -2.46 7.43 5.90
C LEU A 49 -1.41 7.24 6.99
N ASP A 50 -1.20 8.29 7.79
CA ASP A 50 -0.25 8.32 8.91
C ASP A 50 1.08 7.62 8.57
N ARG A 51 1.83 8.26 7.68
CA ARG A 51 3.05 7.68 7.10
C ARG A 51 4.02 7.15 8.15
N GLN A 52 4.23 7.89 9.23
CA GLN A 52 5.21 7.51 10.24
C GLN A 52 4.76 6.27 11.02
N ALA A 53 3.48 6.21 11.43
CA ALA A 53 2.95 5.03 12.10
C ALA A 53 2.97 3.81 11.16
N LEU A 54 2.57 4.00 9.91
CA LEU A 54 2.55 2.93 8.91
C LEU A 54 3.94 2.36 8.63
N GLU A 55 4.96 3.21 8.48
CA GLU A 55 6.36 2.77 8.29
C GLU A 55 6.86 1.98 9.49
N ASN A 56 6.56 2.42 10.71
CA ASN A 56 6.94 1.71 11.94
C ASN A 56 6.30 0.31 12.01
N GLU A 57 5.02 0.20 11.68
CA GLU A 57 4.31 -1.07 11.66
C GLU A 57 4.78 -1.99 10.54
N ALA A 58 5.03 -1.44 9.34
CA ALA A 58 5.51 -2.21 8.20
C ALA A 58 6.87 -2.86 8.54
N ASN A 59 7.76 -2.10 9.19
CA ASN A 59 9.02 -2.62 9.70
C ASN A 59 8.82 -3.72 10.74
N LYS A 60 7.91 -3.53 11.71
CA LYS A 60 7.58 -4.56 12.72
C LYS A 60 7.08 -5.86 12.09
N TYR A 61 6.28 -5.77 11.04
CA TYR A 61 5.70 -6.93 10.35
C TYR A 61 6.59 -7.53 9.26
N ASN A 62 7.79 -6.96 9.02
CA ASN A 62 8.65 -7.32 7.90
C ASN A 62 7.92 -7.23 6.55
N ILE A 63 7.13 -6.16 6.37
CA ILE A 63 6.46 -5.82 5.12
C ILE A 63 7.22 -4.68 4.45
N THR A 64 7.60 -4.87 3.19
CA THR A 64 8.26 -3.87 2.37
C THR A 64 7.23 -3.06 1.58
N LEU A 65 7.34 -1.73 1.63
CA LEU A 65 6.55 -0.81 0.81
C LEU A 65 7.46 -0.22 -0.29
N LEU A 66 7.08 -0.39 -1.55
CA LEU A 66 7.80 0.09 -2.72
C LEU A 66 6.99 1.17 -3.42
N GLY A 67 7.63 2.32 -3.70
CA GLY A 67 7.08 3.31 -4.63
C GLY A 67 7.41 2.91 -6.07
N ILE A 68 6.40 2.90 -6.94
CA ILE A 68 6.56 2.60 -8.37
C ILE A 68 6.00 3.73 -9.23
N ASN A 69 6.63 3.94 -10.38
CA ASN A 69 6.16 4.84 -11.44
C ASN A 69 5.66 4.00 -12.63
N LYS A 70 4.67 4.51 -13.37
CA LYS A 70 4.15 3.88 -14.59
C LYS A 70 5.01 4.19 -15.81
#